data_AF-Q5RCP1-F1
#
_entry.id   AF-Q5RCP1-F1
#
_cell.length_a   1.000
_cell.length_b   1.000
_cell.length_c   1.000
_cell.angle_alpha   90.00
_cell.angle_beta   90.00
_cell.angle_gamma   90.00
#
_symmetry.space_group_name_H-M   'P 1'
#
loop_
_entity.id
_entity.type
_entity.pdbx_description
1 polymer ?
#
loop_
_entity_poly.entity_id
_entity_poly.type
_entity_poly.pdbx_seq_one_letter_code
_entity_poly.pdbx_strand_id
1 'polypeptide(L)'
;MPSSTSPDQGDDLETCILRFSDLDLKDMSLINPSSSLKAELDGSTKKKYSFAKKKAFALFVKTKEVPTKRSFECKEKLWKCCQQLFTDQTSIHRHVATQHADEIYHQTASILKQLAVTLSTSKSLSSADEKNPLKECLPHSHDVSAWLPDISCFNPDELISGQGSEEGEVLLYYCYRDLEDPQWICAWQTALCQQLHLTGKIRIAAEGINGTVGGSKLATRLYVEVMLSFPLFKDDLCKDDFKTSKGGAHCFPELRVGVFEEIVPMGISPKKISYKKPGIHLSPGEFHKEVEKFLSQANQEQSDTILLDCRNFYESKIGRFQGCLAPDIRKFSYFPSYVDKNLELFREKRVLMYCTGGIRCERGSAYLKAKGVCKEVFQLKGGIHKYLEEFPDGFYKGKLFVFDERYALSYNSDVVSECSYCGARWDQYKLCSTPQCHQLVLTCPACQGQGFTACCVTCQDKGSRKVSGPMQDSFKEECECTARRPRIPRELLQHVRQPVSPEPGPDAEEDGPVLV
;
A
#
# COMPACT_ATOMS: atom_id res chain seq x y z
N MET A 1 -57.20 9.36 -19.59
CA MET A 1 -58.46 9.72 -18.91
C MET A 1 -58.21 9.64 -17.41
N PRO A 2 -58.29 10.75 -16.64
CA PRO A 2 -57.66 12.08 -16.78
C PRO A 2 -56.27 12.09 -16.07
N SER A 3 -55.19 12.76 -16.48
CA SER A 3 -54.91 14.16 -16.86
C SER A 3 -54.84 15.15 -15.69
N SER A 4 -53.67 15.78 -15.48
CA SER A 4 -53.45 17.22 -15.16
C SER A 4 -52.05 17.43 -14.52
N THR A 5 -51.01 17.88 -15.24
CA THR A 5 -50.58 19.29 -15.50
C THR A 5 -49.93 20.02 -14.31
N SER A 6 -48.58 20.01 -14.24
CA SER A 6 -47.61 21.12 -14.54
C SER A 6 -47.87 22.58 -14.05
N PRO A 7 -46.91 23.53 -14.17
CA PRO A 7 -46.11 24.12 -13.07
C PRO A 7 -46.19 25.68 -12.98
N ASP A 8 -45.54 26.31 -11.99
CA ASP A 8 -45.29 27.78 -11.91
C ASP A 8 -44.10 28.02 -10.94
N GLN A 9 -42.95 28.60 -11.34
CA GLN A 9 -42.54 30.02 -11.52
C GLN A 9 -42.28 30.84 -10.23
N GLY A 10 -41.23 31.68 -10.31
CA GLY A 10 -40.82 32.74 -9.37
C GLY A 10 -39.72 32.30 -8.38
N ASP A 11 -38.63 33.00 -8.09
CA ASP A 11 -38.06 34.33 -8.39
C ASP A 11 -36.55 34.18 -8.08
N ASP A 12 -35.61 34.61 -8.91
CA ASP A 12 -35.05 35.96 -9.05
C ASP A 12 -33.92 36.30 -8.05
N LEU A 13 -32.94 37.04 -8.59
CA LEU A 13 -31.91 37.87 -7.93
C LEU A 13 -30.59 37.29 -7.35
N GLU A 14 -29.53 37.67 -8.06
CA GLU A 14 -28.34 38.41 -7.58
C GLU A 14 -27.13 37.72 -6.94
N THR A 15 -26.11 37.60 -7.79
CA THR A 15 -24.67 37.85 -7.57
C THR A 15 -24.32 38.64 -6.30
N CYS A 16 -23.45 38.11 -5.44
CA CYS A 16 -22.68 38.92 -4.51
C CYS A 16 -21.26 38.37 -4.30
N ILE A 17 -20.29 39.09 -4.86
CA ILE A 17 -18.85 38.99 -4.61
C ILE A 17 -18.59 39.54 -3.19
N LEU A 18 -17.87 38.81 -2.34
CA LEU A 18 -17.29 39.38 -1.12
C LEU A 18 -15.81 38.99 -0.96
N ARG A 19 -14.95 40.00 -1.13
CA ARG A 19 -13.60 40.03 -0.59
C ARG A 19 -13.68 40.38 0.90
N PHE A 20 -12.84 39.77 1.73
CA PHE A 20 -12.56 40.26 3.07
C PHE A 20 -11.05 40.40 3.28
N SER A 21 -10.63 41.66 3.36
CA SER A 21 -9.40 42.12 3.99
C SER A 21 -9.73 42.53 5.43
N ASP A 22 -8.76 42.34 6.32
CA ASP A 22 -8.55 42.96 7.63
C ASP A 22 -9.63 42.78 8.73
N LEU A 23 -9.21 42.18 9.85
CA LEU A 23 -9.66 42.53 11.20
C LEU A 23 -8.71 41.91 12.24
N ASP A 24 -7.74 42.73 12.67
CA ASP A 24 -7.12 42.68 14.00
C ASP A 24 -8.14 43.14 15.06
N LEU A 25 -8.12 42.53 16.25
CA LEU A 25 -8.47 43.06 17.60
C LEU A 25 -8.82 41.86 18.50
N LYS A 26 -7.90 41.41 19.37
CA LYS A 26 -7.73 41.82 20.78
C LYS A 26 -8.93 41.52 21.70
N ASP A 27 -8.61 40.72 22.71
CA ASP A 27 -9.20 40.55 24.04
C ASP A 27 -10.69 40.17 24.18
N MET A 28 -10.92 38.96 24.71
CA MET A 28 -11.56 38.79 26.02
C MET A 28 -11.59 37.31 26.42
N SER A 29 -10.82 37.00 27.46
CA SER A 29 -11.10 36.11 28.59
C SER A 29 -11.99 34.86 28.43
N LEU A 30 -11.38 33.73 28.85
CA LEU A 30 -12.00 32.58 29.54
C LEU A 30 -13.02 31.75 28.74
N ILE A 31 -12.57 30.74 28.00
CA ILE A 31 -13.22 29.41 27.81
C ILE A 31 -12.22 28.48 27.08
N ASN A 32 -12.19 27.20 27.49
CA ASN A 32 -11.34 26.11 26.99
C ASN A 32 -11.03 26.15 25.46
N PRO A 33 -9.76 26.24 25.00
CA PRO A 33 -9.42 26.44 23.58
C PRO A 33 -9.51 25.20 22.68
N SER A 34 -9.74 24.00 23.23
CA SER A 34 -9.50 22.75 22.50
C SER A 34 -10.66 22.26 21.63
N SER A 35 -11.88 22.84 21.78
CA SER A 35 -13.08 22.39 21.07
C SER A 35 -13.60 23.35 20.00
N SER A 36 -13.45 24.67 20.15
CA SER A 36 -14.11 25.62 19.22
C SER A 36 -13.37 25.78 17.88
N LEU A 37 -12.03 25.72 17.86
CA LEU A 37 -11.23 25.84 16.63
C LEU A 37 -11.20 24.57 15.75
N LYS A 38 -11.91 23.49 16.10
CA LYS A 38 -12.03 22.29 15.24
C LYS A 38 -13.34 22.24 14.46
N ALA A 39 -14.33 23.03 14.86
CA ALA A 39 -15.71 22.92 14.38
C ALA A 39 -15.97 23.64 13.05
N GLU A 40 -15.13 24.59 12.63
CA GLU A 40 -15.42 25.48 11.48
C GLU A 40 -14.37 25.46 10.35
N LEU A 41 -13.54 24.41 10.26
CA LEU A 41 -12.48 24.33 9.25
C LEU A 41 -12.78 23.31 8.15
N ASP A 42 -12.78 23.81 6.90
CA ASP A 42 -12.81 23.03 5.65
C ASP A 42 -11.75 21.90 5.63
N GLY A 43 -12.02 20.84 4.87
CA GLY A 43 -11.19 19.63 4.80
C GLY A 43 -9.73 19.91 4.43
N SER A 44 -9.48 20.92 3.60
CA SER A 44 -8.13 21.40 3.24
C SER A 44 -7.38 21.92 4.47
N THR A 45 -8.04 22.69 5.33
CA THR A 45 -7.40 23.33 6.48
C THR A 45 -7.14 22.35 7.62
N LYS A 46 -8.01 21.34 7.81
CA LYS A 46 -7.76 20.23 8.75
C LYS A 46 -6.50 19.43 8.38
N LYS A 47 -6.27 19.19 7.08
CA LYS A 47 -5.06 18.50 6.60
C LYS A 47 -3.80 19.34 6.83
N LYS A 48 -3.83 20.63 6.49
CA LYS A 48 -2.70 21.57 6.73
C LYS A 48 -2.33 21.64 8.21
N TYR A 49 -3.33 21.75 9.08
CA TYR A 49 -3.11 21.74 10.53
C TYR A 49 -2.51 20.42 11.01
N SER A 50 -3.03 19.28 10.56
CA SER A 50 -2.50 17.95 10.91
C SER A 50 -1.05 17.77 10.49
N PHE A 51 -0.69 18.20 9.27
CA PHE A 51 0.69 18.20 8.78
C PHE A 51 1.59 19.10 9.63
N ALA A 52 1.19 20.35 9.85
CA ALA A 52 1.97 21.31 10.63
C ALA A 52 2.18 20.82 12.08
N LYS A 53 1.16 20.22 12.70
CA LYS A 53 1.23 19.65 14.04
C LYS A 53 2.21 18.48 14.11
N LYS A 54 2.16 17.55 13.16
CA LYS A 54 3.11 16.43 13.09
C LYS A 54 4.54 16.92 12.88
N LYS A 55 4.74 17.93 12.02
CA LYS A 55 6.05 18.53 11.77
C LYS A 55 6.59 19.24 13.03
N ALA A 56 5.77 20.05 13.70
CA ALA A 56 6.10 20.70 14.97
C ALA A 56 6.50 19.67 16.02
N PHE A 57 5.69 18.62 16.20
CA PHE A 57 5.97 17.54 17.15
C PHE A 57 7.31 16.85 16.86
N ALA A 58 7.55 16.46 15.62
CA ALA A 58 8.80 15.79 15.23
C ALA A 58 10.03 16.70 15.42
N LEU A 59 9.92 17.98 15.06
CA LEU A 59 10.99 18.97 15.28
C LEU A 59 11.27 19.15 16.78
N PHE A 60 10.24 19.28 17.61
CA PHE A 60 10.39 19.41 19.05
C PHE A 60 11.03 18.19 19.68
N VAL A 61 10.61 16.97 19.31
CA VAL A 61 11.26 15.73 19.79
C VAL A 61 12.74 15.72 19.38
N LYS A 62 13.06 16.16 18.15
CA LYS A 62 14.43 16.22 17.66
C LYS A 62 15.30 17.21 18.45
N THR A 63 14.77 18.33 18.94
CA THR A 63 15.54 19.27 19.79
C THR A 63 15.88 18.70 21.17
N LYS A 64 15.21 17.61 21.57
CA LYS A 64 15.50 16.90 22.83
C LYS A 64 16.52 15.77 22.66
N GLU A 65 16.93 15.45 21.43
CA GLU A 65 17.90 14.38 21.17
C GLU A 65 19.29 14.79 21.70
N VAL A 66 19.85 13.96 22.57
CA VAL A 66 21.17 14.17 23.18
C VAL A 66 22.23 13.59 22.25
N PRO A 67 23.29 14.34 21.89
CA PRO A 67 24.38 13.80 21.10
C PRO A 67 25.11 12.69 21.87
N THR A 68 25.04 11.44 21.40
CA THR A 68 25.87 10.35 21.91
C THR A 68 27.27 10.46 21.30
N LYS A 69 28.31 10.53 22.16
CA LYS A 69 29.70 10.44 21.71
C LYS A 69 29.91 9.08 21.06
N ARG A 70 30.47 9.07 19.84
CA ARG A 70 30.70 7.88 19.01
C ARG A 70 31.49 6.81 19.79
N SER A 71 30.81 5.78 20.28
CA SER A 71 31.39 4.46 20.49
C SER A 71 30.96 3.56 19.34
N PHE A 72 31.92 2.80 18.81
CA PHE A 72 31.69 1.77 17.80
C PHE A 72 30.90 0.63 18.45
N GLU A 73 29.57 0.68 18.37
CA GLU A 73 28.59 -0.42 18.42
C GLU A 73 27.23 0.13 18.91
N CYS A 74 26.18 -0.06 18.11
CA CYS A 74 24.78 0.35 18.32
C CYS A 74 24.52 1.86 18.58
N LYS A 75 24.00 2.58 17.56
CA LYS A 75 23.52 3.98 17.70
C LYS A 75 22.20 4.02 18.46
N GLU A 76 22.23 3.89 19.77
CA GLU A 76 21.07 4.20 20.61
C GLU A 76 20.91 5.72 20.69
N LYS A 77 19.72 6.19 20.32
CA LYS A 77 19.33 7.60 20.46
C LYS A 77 18.82 7.82 21.86
N LEU A 78 19.31 8.87 22.51
CA LEU A 78 18.86 9.30 23.82
C LEU A 78 18.16 10.65 23.69
N TRP A 79 17.11 10.88 24.47
CA TRP A 79 16.46 12.18 24.56
C TRP A 79 16.45 12.67 26.01
N LYS A 80 16.59 13.98 26.21
CA LYS A 80 16.49 14.61 27.53
C LYS A 80 15.46 15.73 27.50
N CYS A 81 14.43 15.63 28.33
CA CYS A 81 13.35 16.61 28.42
C CYS A 81 12.82 16.71 29.86
N CYS A 82 12.53 17.92 30.35
CA CYS A 82 12.04 18.16 31.73
C CYS A 82 12.84 17.40 32.82
N GLN A 83 14.17 17.42 32.70
CA GLN A 83 15.11 16.72 33.59
C GLN A 83 15.01 15.18 33.58
N GLN A 84 14.17 14.59 32.72
CA GLN A 84 14.06 13.15 32.49
C GLN A 84 14.87 12.73 31.28
N LEU A 85 15.45 11.53 31.34
CA LEU A 85 16.15 10.88 30.23
C LEU A 85 15.26 9.78 29.63
N PHE A 86 15.18 9.71 28.31
CA PHE A 86 14.39 8.74 27.57
C PHE A 86 15.31 7.94 26.65
N THR A 87 15.24 6.61 26.77
CA THR A 87 16.04 5.65 26.00
C THR A 87 15.29 5.09 24.79
N ASP A 88 13.97 5.30 24.73
CA ASP A 88 13.14 4.86 23.62
C ASP A 88 12.25 5.99 23.09
N GLN A 89 11.95 5.90 21.80
CA GLN A 89 11.18 6.91 21.08
C GLN A 89 9.72 7.02 21.57
N THR A 90 9.13 5.94 22.05
CA THR A 90 7.72 5.92 22.48
C THR A 90 7.55 6.72 23.77
N SER A 91 8.47 6.56 24.71
CA SER A 91 8.42 7.26 26.00
C SER A 91 8.61 8.76 25.85
N ILE A 92 9.57 9.22 25.02
CA ILE A 92 9.72 10.66 24.74
C ILE A 92 8.51 11.23 24.00
N HIS A 93 7.93 10.50 23.05
CA HIS A 93 6.71 10.95 22.37
C HIS A 93 5.55 11.15 23.37
N ARG A 94 5.36 10.22 24.31
CA ARG A 94 4.31 10.34 25.34
C ARG A 94 4.57 11.53 26.27
N HIS A 95 5.81 11.75 26.67
CA HIS A 95 6.20 12.88 27.48
C HIS A 95 5.95 14.22 26.76
N VAL A 96 6.41 14.38 25.51
CA VAL A 96 6.20 15.60 24.73
C VAL A 96 4.73 15.89 24.49
N ALA A 97 3.93 14.84 24.20
CA ALA A 97 2.49 15.00 23.99
C ALA A 97 1.73 15.48 25.24
N THR A 98 2.27 15.21 26.44
CA THR A 98 1.61 15.53 27.72
C THR A 98 2.14 16.81 28.36
N GLN A 99 3.46 17.03 28.31
CA GLN A 99 4.12 18.13 29.03
C GLN A 99 4.43 19.34 28.16
N HIS A 100 4.38 19.21 26.82
CA HIS A 100 4.76 20.28 25.89
C HIS A 100 3.68 20.62 24.87
N ALA A 101 2.40 20.41 25.21
CA ALA A 101 1.29 20.63 24.29
C ALA A 101 1.24 22.08 23.78
N ASP A 102 1.53 23.05 24.64
CA ASP A 102 1.51 24.49 24.32
C ASP A 102 2.67 24.88 23.39
N GLU A 103 3.89 24.37 23.63
CA GLU A 103 5.02 24.61 22.74
C GLU A 103 4.82 23.98 21.36
N ILE A 104 4.23 22.77 21.32
CA ILE A 104 3.82 22.16 20.06
C ILE A 104 2.78 23.02 19.36
N TYR A 105 1.81 23.58 20.09
CA TYR A 105 0.80 24.46 19.51
C TYR A 105 1.42 25.73 18.91
N HIS A 106 2.32 26.41 19.63
CA HIS A 106 3.02 27.60 19.14
C HIS A 106 3.90 27.31 17.92
N GLN A 107 4.65 26.19 17.92
CA GLN A 107 5.42 25.77 16.75
C GLN A 107 4.52 25.40 15.57
N THR A 108 3.38 24.77 15.81
CA THR A 108 2.39 24.47 14.77
C THR A 108 1.89 25.75 14.11
N ALA A 109 1.55 26.77 14.90
CA ALA A 109 1.14 28.08 14.40
C ALA A 109 2.25 28.77 13.57
N SER A 110 3.52 28.69 14.02
CA SER A 110 4.66 29.23 13.27
C SER A 110 4.86 28.52 11.93
N ILE A 111 4.77 27.19 11.90
CA ILE A 111 4.85 26.41 10.66
C ILE A 111 3.70 26.75 9.70
N LEU A 112 2.48 26.95 10.22
CA LEU A 112 1.34 27.37 9.40
C LEU A 112 1.56 28.76 8.79
N LYS A 113 2.12 29.72 9.55
CA LYS A 113 2.50 31.04 9.03
C LYS A 113 3.56 30.93 7.92
N GLN A 114 4.59 30.10 8.12
CA GLN A 114 5.62 29.86 7.10
C GLN A 114 5.03 29.27 5.82
N LEU A 115 4.16 28.25 5.95
CA LEU A 115 3.48 27.64 4.82
C LEU A 115 2.61 28.64 4.05
N ALA A 116 1.95 29.58 4.75
CA ALA A 116 1.17 30.64 4.12
C ALA A 116 2.06 31.61 3.32
N VAL A 117 3.22 32.01 3.87
CA VAL A 117 4.17 32.90 3.18
C VAL A 117 4.73 32.23 1.93
N THR A 118 5.13 30.95 1.99
CA THR A 118 5.67 30.21 0.84
C THR A 118 4.65 30.09 -0.31
N LEU A 119 3.36 29.98 0.00
CA LEU A 119 2.27 29.96 -0.99
C LEU A 119 2.05 31.32 -1.68
N SER A 120 2.39 32.43 -1.02
CA SER A 120 2.29 33.77 -1.59
C SER A 120 3.51 34.17 -2.44
N THR A 121 4.73 33.75 -2.07
CA THR A 121 5.95 34.07 -2.85
C THR A 121 6.09 33.25 -4.12
N SER A 122 5.49 32.06 -4.19
CA SER A 122 5.50 31.22 -5.39
C SER A 122 4.58 31.74 -6.51
N LYS A 123 3.76 32.77 -6.26
CA LYS A 123 2.94 33.45 -7.28
C LYS A 123 3.60 34.69 -7.92
N SER A 124 4.76 35.14 -7.45
CA SER A 124 5.31 36.47 -7.83
C SER A 124 6.68 36.45 -8.53
N LEU A 125 7.23 35.30 -8.92
CA LEU A 125 8.57 35.21 -9.50
C LEU A 125 8.55 34.38 -10.79
N SER A 126 8.25 35.04 -11.91
CA SER A 126 8.41 34.51 -13.27
C SER A 126 8.93 35.61 -14.20
N SER A 127 10.25 35.82 -14.24
CA SER A 127 10.97 36.50 -15.33
C SER A 127 12.49 36.47 -15.12
N ALA A 128 13.24 36.13 -16.19
CA ALA A 128 14.69 36.24 -16.41
C ALA A 128 15.57 35.08 -15.85
N ASP A 129 16.52 34.48 -16.55
CA ASP A 129 17.00 34.59 -17.94
C ASP A 129 17.92 33.37 -18.26
N GLU A 130 18.19 33.15 -19.54
CA GLU A 130 19.01 32.07 -20.13
C GLU A 130 20.50 32.00 -19.69
N LYS A 131 21.10 30.79 -19.61
CA LYS A 131 22.14 30.25 -20.55
C LYS A 131 23.00 29.08 -20.01
N ASN A 132 23.12 28.08 -20.91
CA ASN A 132 24.24 27.16 -21.21
C ASN A 132 24.40 25.80 -20.47
N PRO A 133 24.47 24.67 -21.22
CA PRO A 133 24.66 23.32 -20.67
C PRO A 133 26.12 22.88 -20.76
N LEU A 134 26.64 22.17 -19.75
CA LEU A 134 27.71 21.15 -19.88
C LEU A 134 28.04 20.54 -18.50
N LYS A 135 27.64 19.28 -18.32
CA LYS A 135 28.43 18.23 -17.68
C LYS A 135 28.90 18.47 -16.23
N GLU A 136 28.00 18.31 -15.26
CA GLU A 136 28.37 18.04 -13.85
C GLU A 136 27.37 17.11 -13.17
N CYS A 137 27.89 16.04 -12.57
CA CYS A 137 27.15 15.08 -11.75
C CYS A 137 26.57 15.79 -10.51
N LEU A 138 25.24 15.85 -10.46
CA LEU A 138 24.34 16.18 -9.33
C LEU A 138 25.03 16.57 -7.99
N PRO A 139 25.17 17.88 -7.70
CA PRO A 139 25.26 18.37 -6.34
C PRO A 139 24.05 19.28 -6.00
N HIS A 140 23.16 18.74 -5.16
CA HIS A 140 22.28 19.42 -4.20
C HIS A 140 21.88 20.90 -4.46
N SER A 141 20.88 21.15 -5.34
CA SER A 141 19.74 22.06 -5.12
C SER A 141 18.84 22.20 -6.37
N HIS A 142 18.63 21.12 -7.12
CA HIS A 142 17.85 21.21 -8.36
C HIS A 142 16.38 21.48 -8.09
N ASP A 143 15.87 22.56 -8.69
CA ASP A 143 14.45 22.83 -8.82
C ASP A 143 13.77 21.67 -9.56
N VAL A 144 12.70 21.14 -8.97
CA VAL A 144 11.91 20.06 -9.57
C VAL A 144 11.20 20.51 -10.83
N SER A 145 10.98 21.84 -11.00
CA SER A 145 10.30 22.44 -12.14
C SER A 145 10.94 22.10 -13.48
N ALA A 146 12.26 21.95 -13.52
CA ALA A 146 13.02 21.61 -14.73
C ALA A 146 12.66 20.22 -15.31
N TRP A 147 12.00 19.37 -14.52
CA TRP A 147 11.60 18.01 -14.90
C TRP A 147 10.09 17.82 -14.95
N LEU A 148 9.34 18.93 -15.03
CA LEU A 148 7.91 18.91 -15.25
C LEU A 148 7.63 19.07 -16.75
N PRO A 149 6.65 18.35 -17.31
CA PRO A 149 6.29 18.48 -18.72
C PRO A 149 5.68 19.86 -18.98
N ASP A 150 5.88 20.43 -20.17
CA ASP A 150 5.06 21.56 -20.59
C ASP A 150 3.65 21.06 -20.93
N ILE A 151 2.64 21.61 -20.26
CA ILE A 151 1.23 21.25 -20.44
C ILE A 151 0.42 22.36 -21.11
N SER A 152 1.06 23.47 -21.49
CA SER A 152 0.39 24.66 -22.05
C SER A 152 -0.34 24.39 -23.38
N CYS A 153 0.07 23.35 -24.10
CA CYS A 153 -0.52 22.95 -25.38
C CYS A 153 -1.77 22.04 -25.25
N PHE A 154 -2.10 21.56 -24.05
CA PHE A 154 -3.25 20.68 -23.82
C PHE A 154 -4.45 21.45 -23.28
N ASN A 155 -5.65 21.01 -23.66
CA ASN A 155 -6.87 21.52 -23.06
C ASN A 155 -6.94 21.10 -21.58
N PRO A 156 -7.10 22.03 -20.61
CA PRO A 156 -7.25 21.69 -19.19
C PRO A 156 -8.35 20.66 -18.90
N ASP A 157 -9.44 20.69 -19.69
CA ASP A 157 -10.54 19.74 -19.53
C ASP A 157 -10.12 18.30 -19.90
N GLU A 158 -9.21 18.10 -20.86
CA GLU A 158 -8.70 16.77 -21.22
C GLU A 158 -7.73 16.22 -20.16
N LEU A 159 -7.06 17.11 -19.41
CA LEU A 159 -6.17 16.73 -18.30
C LEU A 159 -6.97 16.34 -17.05
N ILE A 160 -8.04 17.09 -16.75
CA ILE A 160 -8.85 16.90 -15.53
C ILE A 160 -9.93 15.84 -15.75
N SER A 161 -10.65 15.93 -16.87
CA SER A 161 -11.88 15.19 -17.06
C SER A 161 -11.64 13.88 -17.79
N GLY A 162 -11.97 12.77 -17.13
CA GLY A 162 -12.37 11.55 -17.82
C GLY A 162 -13.86 11.66 -18.12
N GLN A 163 -14.25 12.55 -19.04
CA GLN A 163 -15.66 12.83 -19.34
C GLN A 163 -16.35 11.60 -19.92
N GLY A 164 -16.94 10.82 -19.02
CA GLY A 164 -17.60 9.55 -19.28
C GLY A 164 -17.05 8.50 -18.35
N SER A 165 -17.93 7.76 -17.66
CA SER A 165 -17.63 6.70 -16.68
C SER A 165 -16.79 5.51 -17.22
N GLU A 166 -16.16 5.67 -18.38
CA GLU A 166 -15.37 4.69 -19.15
C GLU A 166 -13.98 5.21 -19.57
N GLU A 167 -13.59 6.48 -19.30
CA GLU A 167 -12.46 7.09 -20.03
C GLU A 167 -11.15 7.31 -19.26
N GLY A 168 -11.12 7.22 -17.94
CA GLY A 168 -9.87 7.39 -17.18
C GLY A 168 -9.05 6.10 -17.06
N GLU A 169 -7.84 6.23 -16.53
CA GLU A 169 -6.90 5.12 -16.38
C GLU A 169 -6.22 5.16 -15.00
N VAL A 170 -5.89 3.98 -14.49
CA VAL A 170 -5.02 3.81 -13.33
C VAL A 170 -3.76 3.08 -13.76
N LEU A 171 -2.61 3.69 -13.44
CA LEU A 171 -1.27 3.13 -13.60
C LEU A 171 -0.84 2.41 -12.32
N LEU A 172 -0.23 1.24 -12.46
CA LEU A 172 0.47 0.52 -11.41
C LEU A 172 1.90 0.20 -11.88
N TYR A 173 2.90 0.66 -11.15
CA TYR A 173 4.31 0.46 -11.52
C TYR A 173 5.21 0.41 -10.28
N TYR A 174 6.41 -0.15 -10.45
CA TYR A 174 7.50 -0.04 -9.49
C TYR A 174 8.84 -0.05 -10.22
N CYS A 175 9.86 0.53 -9.60
CA CYS A 175 11.24 0.48 -10.09
C CYS A 175 12.15 0.32 -8.88
N TYR A 176 12.95 -0.75 -8.86
CA TYR A 176 14.01 -0.92 -7.88
C TYR A 176 15.32 -0.36 -8.42
N ARG A 177 15.79 0.76 -7.85
CA ARG A 177 17.06 1.41 -8.16
C ARG A 177 17.56 2.13 -6.91
N ASP A 178 18.87 2.17 -6.71
CA ASP A 178 19.45 2.94 -5.63
C ASP A 178 19.18 4.43 -5.88
N LEU A 179 18.44 5.08 -4.97
CA LEU A 179 18.13 6.50 -5.03
C LEU A 179 18.96 7.24 -3.96
N GLU A 180 19.82 8.15 -4.40
CA GLU A 180 20.66 8.94 -3.51
C GLU A 180 19.86 9.95 -2.68
N ASP A 181 18.87 10.61 -3.29
CA ASP A 181 17.99 11.58 -2.63
C ASP A 181 16.49 11.21 -2.81
N PRO A 182 15.97 10.28 -1.98
CA PRO A 182 14.55 9.93 -1.95
C PRO A 182 13.63 11.14 -1.70
N GLN A 183 14.09 12.16 -0.98
CA GLN A 183 13.33 13.36 -0.66
C GLN A 183 13.13 14.23 -1.90
N TRP A 184 14.16 14.40 -2.72
CA TRP A 184 14.05 15.09 -3.99
C TRP A 184 13.07 14.38 -4.93
N ILE A 185 13.18 13.05 -5.05
CA ILE A 185 12.24 12.25 -5.86
C ILE A 185 10.81 12.41 -5.35
N CYS A 186 10.61 12.50 -4.04
CA CYS A 186 9.30 12.74 -3.44
C CYS A 186 8.73 14.12 -3.81
N ALA A 187 9.57 15.16 -3.81
CA ALA A 187 9.17 16.50 -4.22
C ALA A 187 8.81 16.53 -5.71
N TRP A 188 9.64 15.95 -6.57
CA TRP A 188 9.41 15.87 -8.01
C TRP A 188 8.12 15.10 -8.34
N GLN A 189 7.93 13.92 -7.75
CA GLN A 189 6.72 13.13 -7.94
C GLN A 189 5.45 13.83 -7.46
N THR A 190 5.54 14.58 -6.35
CA THR A 190 4.42 15.38 -5.85
C THR A 190 4.05 16.47 -6.84
N ALA A 191 5.04 17.25 -7.31
CA ALA A 191 4.82 18.33 -8.28
C ALA A 191 4.29 17.81 -9.62
N LEU A 192 4.88 16.73 -10.15
CA LEU A 192 4.46 16.10 -11.39
C LEU A 192 3.01 15.60 -11.33
N CYS A 193 2.65 14.87 -10.28
CA CYS A 193 1.27 14.38 -10.12
C CYS A 193 0.27 15.53 -9.95
N GLN A 194 0.64 16.59 -9.21
CA GLN A 194 -0.23 17.76 -9.03
C GLN A 194 -0.45 18.51 -10.34
N GLN A 195 0.60 18.71 -11.13
CA GLN A 195 0.52 19.38 -12.43
C GLN A 195 -0.32 18.60 -13.44
N LEU A 196 -0.25 17.27 -13.40
CA LEU A 196 -1.03 16.40 -14.27
C LEU A 196 -2.40 16.02 -13.68
N HIS A 197 -2.84 16.66 -12.58
CA HIS A 197 -4.11 16.37 -11.91
C HIS A 197 -4.31 14.89 -11.51
N LEU A 198 -3.21 14.18 -11.24
CA LEU A 198 -3.23 12.79 -10.79
C LEU A 198 -3.47 12.69 -9.29
N THR A 199 -4.25 11.69 -8.91
CA THR A 199 -4.34 11.22 -7.51
C THR A 199 -3.77 9.82 -7.41
N GLY A 200 -3.53 9.34 -6.20
CA GLY A 200 -2.84 8.05 -6.05
C GLY A 200 -2.00 7.93 -4.81
N LYS A 201 -1.17 6.90 -4.79
CA LYS A 201 -0.21 6.63 -3.72
C LYS A 201 1.15 6.32 -4.36
N ILE A 202 2.17 7.06 -3.97
CA ILE A 202 3.55 6.82 -4.39
C ILE A 202 4.42 6.68 -3.14
N ARG A 203 5.11 5.55 -3.05
CA ARG A 203 6.09 5.24 -2.00
C ARG A 203 7.47 5.29 -2.60
N ILE A 204 8.33 6.08 -1.99
CA ILE A 204 9.73 6.23 -2.39
C ILE A 204 10.61 5.78 -1.24
N ALA A 205 11.69 5.09 -1.53
CA ALA A 205 12.70 4.70 -0.55
C ALA A 205 14.07 4.76 -1.22
N ALA A 206 15.14 4.58 -0.44
CA ALA A 206 16.49 4.48 -1.01
C ALA A 206 16.64 3.32 -2.01
N GLU A 207 15.76 2.30 -1.95
CA GLU A 207 15.75 1.16 -2.88
C GLU A 207 14.89 1.39 -4.14
N GLY A 208 14.19 2.53 -4.28
CA GLY A 208 13.44 2.84 -5.50
C GLY A 208 12.10 3.55 -5.29
N ILE A 209 11.16 3.29 -6.21
CA ILE A 209 9.82 3.90 -6.26
C ILE A 209 8.74 2.82 -6.53
N ASN A 210 7.57 2.99 -5.92
CA ASN A 210 6.38 2.18 -6.15
C ASN A 210 5.16 3.10 -6.20
N GLY A 211 4.42 3.07 -7.30
CA GLY A 211 3.33 4.00 -7.55
C GLY A 211 2.05 3.31 -8.01
N THR A 212 0.93 3.85 -7.55
CA THR A 212 -0.38 3.64 -8.16
C THR A 212 -1.06 4.99 -8.29
N VAL A 213 -1.25 5.46 -9.52
CA VAL A 213 -1.81 6.79 -9.81
C VAL A 213 -2.94 6.70 -10.82
N GLY A 214 -3.95 7.54 -10.68
CA GLY A 214 -5.11 7.58 -11.57
C GLY A 214 -5.39 9.00 -12.06
N GLY A 215 -5.82 9.10 -13.32
CA GLY A 215 -6.16 10.36 -14.00
C GLY A 215 -6.84 10.12 -15.34
N SER A 216 -6.88 11.14 -16.20
CA SER A 216 -7.27 10.98 -17.60
C SER A 216 -6.20 10.19 -18.37
N LYS A 217 -6.56 9.59 -19.52
CA LYS A 217 -5.59 8.91 -20.40
C LYS A 217 -4.47 9.83 -20.86
N LEU A 218 -4.77 11.12 -21.07
CA LEU A 218 -3.77 12.12 -21.42
C LEU A 218 -2.77 12.31 -20.27
N ALA A 219 -3.28 12.53 -19.05
CA ALA A 219 -2.45 12.72 -17.87
C ALA A 219 -1.58 11.49 -17.57
N THR A 220 -2.14 10.27 -17.66
CA THR A 220 -1.36 9.04 -17.45
C THR A 220 -0.31 8.83 -18.52
N ARG A 221 -0.61 9.11 -19.79
CA ARG A 221 0.38 9.06 -20.88
C ARG A 221 1.54 10.02 -20.63
N LEU A 222 1.26 11.29 -20.35
CA LEU A 222 2.30 12.30 -20.08
C LEU A 222 3.16 11.90 -18.87
N TYR A 223 2.53 11.35 -17.83
CA TYR A 223 3.24 10.85 -16.67
C TYR A 223 4.23 9.73 -17.04
N VAL A 224 3.81 8.76 -17.85
CA VAL A 224 4.67 7.68 -18.33
C VAL A 224 5.82 8.22 -19.17
N GLU A 225 5.56 9.16 -20.09
CA GLU A 225 6.59 9.79 -20.92
C GLU A 225 7.65 10.53 -20.09
N VAL A 226 7.23 11.26 -19.07
CA VAL A 226 8.15 11.95 -18.14
C VAL A 226 8.97 10.94 -17.34
N MET A 227 8.35 9.86 -16.84
CA MET A 227 9.06 8.81 -16.12
C MET A 227 10.10 8.09 -17.00
N LEU A 228 9.76 7.79 -18.27
CA LEU A 228 10.64 7.09 -19.20
C LEU A 228 11.76 7.97 -19.76
N SER A 229 11.60 9.30 -19.76
CA SER A 229 12.63 10.24 -20.19
C SER A 229 13.57 10.69 -19.05
N PHE A 230 13.13 10.53 -17.79
CA PHE A 230 13.93 10.97 -16.65
C PHE A 230 15.22 10.15 -16.49
N PRO A 231 16.42 10.78 -16.38
CA PRO A 231 17.70 10.08 -16.38
C PRO A 231 17.84 8.97 -15.33
N LEU A 232 17.19 9.11 -14.17
CA LEU A 232 17.25 8.08 -13.13
C LEU A 232 16.38 6.86 -13.42
N PHE A 233 15.43 6.90 -14.36
CA PHE A 233 14.53 5.78 -14.63
C PHE A 233 14.57 5.28 -16.08
N LYS A 234 15.09 6.07 -17.02
CA LYS A 234 15.09 5.76 -18.47
C LYS A 234 15.68 4.39 -18.87
N ASP A 235 16.66 3.90 -18.11
CA ASP A 235 17.37 2.64 -18.42
C ASP A 235 16.78 1.44 -17.66
N ASP A 236 15.94 1.69 -16.65
CA ASP A 236 15.36 0.65 -15.79
C ASP A 236 13.85 0.43 -16.03
N LEU A 237 13.16 1.45 -16.54
CA LEU A 237 11.74 1.40 -16.86
C LEU A 237 11.52 1.35 -18.37
N CYS A 238 10.53 0.57 -18.77
CA CYS A 238 9.94 0.59 -20.10
C CYS A 238 8.41 0.77 -20.00
N LYS A 239 7.76 0.93 -21.16
CA LYS A 239 6.31 1.11 -21.21
C LYS A 239 5.54 -0.05 -20.54
N ASP A 240 6.04 -1.28 -20.64
CA ASP A 240 5.39 -2.47 -20.08
C ASP A 240 5.41 -2.54 -18.55
N ASP A 241 6.28 -1.76 -17.89
CA ASP A 241 6.33 -1.70 -16.42
C ASP A 241 5.12 -0.96 -15.84
N PHE A 242 4.49 -0.08 -16.62
CA PHE A 242 3.27 0.64 -16.31
C PHE A 242 2.05 -0.19 -16.69
N LYS A 243 1.53 -0.94 -15.72
CA LYS A 243 0.29 -1.72 -15.87
C LYS A 243 -0.90 -0.77 -15.85
N THR A 244 -1.78 -0.87 -16.85
CA THR A 244 -2.92 0.03 -17.02
C THR A 244 -4.24 -0.69 -16.77
N SER A 245 -5.22 0.01 -16.19
CA SER A 245 -6.57 -0.51 -15.95
C SER A 245 -7.61 0.61 -16.00
N LYS A 246 -8.86 0.30 -16.37
CA LYS A 246 -9.97 1.28 -16.36
C LYS A 246 -10.14 1.88 -14.97
N GLY A 247 -10.26 3.21 -14.87
CA GLY A 247 -10.45 3.90 -13.60
C GLY A 247 -10.24 5.40 -13.74
N GLY A 248 -9.48 6.02 -12.85
CA GLY A 248 -9.10 7.43 -12.95
C GLY A 248 -8.82 8.05 -11.58
N ALA A 249 -8.79 9.38 -11.50
CA ALA A 249 -8.50 10.07 -10.25
C ALA A 249 -9.52 9.77 -9.13
N HIS A 250 -10.78 9.54 -9.47
CA HIS A 250 -11.83 9.19 -8.50
C HIS A 250 -11.57 7.86 -7.76
N CYS A 251 -10.67 7.00 -8.26
CA CYS A 251 -10.28 5.76 -7.58
C CYS A 251 -9.47 6.02 -6.30
N PHE A 252 -8.94 7.24 -6.11
CA PHE A 252 -8.14 7.62 -4.95
C PHE A 252 -8.71 8.88 -4.29
N PRO A 253 -8.99 8.86 -2.97
CA PRO A 253 -9.51 10.05 -2.29
C PRO A 253 -8.58 11.27 -2.33
N GLU A 254 -7.27 11.05 -2.50
CA GLU A 254 -6.26 12.10 -2.61
C GLU A 254 -4.95 11.56 -3.18
N LEU A 255 -4.04 12.46 -3.55
CA LEU A 255 -2.63 12.12 -3.81
C LEU A 255 -1.85 11.96 -2.49
N ARG A 256 -1.13 10.85 -2.33
CA ARG A 256 -0.21 10.61 -1.22
C ARG A 256 1.16 10.18 -1.74
N VAL A 257 2.12 11.09 -1.71
CA VAL A 257 3.53 10.80 -2.00
C VAL A 257 4.30 10.85 -0.70
N GLY A 258 5.17 9.87 -0.45
CA GLY A 258 5.97 9.86 0.78
C GLY A 258 7.24 9.03 0.69
N VAL A 259 8.23 9.43 1.48
CA VAL A 259 9.48 8.68 1.68
C VAL A 259 9.33 7.70 2.83
N PHE A 260 9.75 6.47 2.61
CA PHE A 260 9.67 5.35 3.55
C PHE A 260 11.00 4.58 3.58
N GLU A 261 11.12 3.63 4.51
CA GLU A 261 12.27 2.71 4.55
C GLU A 261 12.22 1.68 3.42
N GLU A 262 11.01 1.22 3.07
CA GLU A 262 10.77 0.21 2.03
C GLU A 262 9.65 0.69 1.08
N ILE A 263 9.83 0.49 -0.22
CA ILE A 263 8.78 0.78 -1.23
C ILE A 263 7.61 -0.22 -1.14
N VAL A 264 7.89 -1.42 -0.61
CA VAL A 264 6.91 -2.41 -0.17
C VAL A 264 7.32 -2.95 1.20
N PRO A 265 6.53 -2.75 2.26
CA PRO A 265 6.96 -3.09 3.62
C PRO A 265 6.96 -4.61 3.87
N MET A 266 8.13 -5.23 3.75
CA MET A 266 8.38 -6.62 4.18
C MET A 266 8.76 -6.68 5.67
N GLY A 267 9.11 -5.55 6.30
CA GLY A 267 9.50 -5.50 7.70
C GLY A 267 10.94 -5.96 7.94
N ILE A 268 11.73 -6.06 6.87
CA ILE A 268 13.16 -6.37 6.93
C ILE A 268 13.89 -5.35 6.08
N SER A 269 14.84 -4.64 6.67
CA SER A 269 15.59 -3.58 5.98
C SER A 269 16.22 -4.08 4.66
N PRO A 270 16.19 -3.27 3.59
CA PRO A 270 16.85 -3.59 2.33
C PRO A 270 18.35 -3.86 2.41
N LYS A 271 19.01 -3.41 3.47
CA LYS A 271 20.41 -3.71 3.76
C LYS A 271 20.66 -5.15 4.20
N LYS A 272 19.65 -5.80 4.81
CA LYS A 272 19.74 -7.20 5.27
C LYS A 272 19.35 -8.17 4.16
N ILE A 273 18.29 -7.85 3.43
CA ILE A 273 17.80 -8.64 2.30
C ILE A 273 17.67 -7.69 1.12
N SER A 274 18.54 -7.87 0.12
CA SER A 274 18.63 -6.98 -1.03
C SER A 274 17.67 -7.42 -2.14
N TYR A 275 16.99 -6.45 -2.75
CA TYR A 275 16.19 -6.66 -3.95
C TYR A 275 17.04 -7.11 -5.16
N LYS A 276 18.37 -6.92 -5.12
CA LYS A 276 19.31 -7.27 -6.19
C LYS A 276 19.58 -8.78 -6.32
N LYS A 277 19.02 -9.60 -5.43
CA LYS A 277 19.14 -11.06 -5.46
C LYS A 277 17.77 -11.74 -5.52
N PRO A 278 16.87 -11.36 -6.46
CA PRO A 278 15.55 -11.92 -6.52
C PRO A 278 15.58 -13.39 -7.01
N GLY A 279 14.42 -14.03 -7.01
CA GLY A 279 14.18 -15.28 -7.73
C GLY A 279 14.30 -15.10 -9.25
N ILE A 280 14.22 -16.20 -9.98
CA ILE A 280 14.25 -16.22 -11.44
C ILE A 280 12.92 -15.70 -11.97
N HIS A 281 12.94 -14.62 -12.76
CA HIS A 281 11.74 -14.09 -13.39
C HIS A 281 11.27 -15.00 -14.51
N LEU A 282 10.00 -15.40 -14.47
CA LEU A 282 9.31 -16.08 -15.56
C LEU A 282 8.36 -15.08 -16.23
N SER A 283 8.38 -15.00 -17.55
CA SER A 283 7.33 -14.32 -18.33
C SER A 283 5.96 -14.95 -18.05
N PRO A 284 4.85 -14.24 -18.33
CA PRO A 284 3.51 -14.82 -18.17
C PRO A 284 3.34 -16.17 -18.88
N GLY A 285 3.83 -16.33 -20.10
CA GLY A 285 3.78 -17.60 -20.84
C GLY A 285 4.63 -18.71 -20.23
N GLU A 286 5.84 -18.43 -19.75
CA GLU A 286 6.66 -19.41 -19.03
C GLU A 286 6.00 -19.82 -17.71
N PHE A 287 5.48 -18.86 -16.96
CA PHE A 287 4.76 -19.10 -15.71
C PHE A 287 3.49 -19.93 -15.96
N HIS A 288 2.76 -19.66 -17.04
CA HIS A 288 1.58 -20.44 -17.44
C HIS A 288 1.92 -21.92 -17.61
N LYS A 289 3.00 -22.24 -18.33
CA LYS A 289 3.47 -23.62 -18.53
C LYS A 289 3.90 -24.28 -17.23
N GLU A 290 4.58 -23.56 -16.35
CA GLU A 290 4.97 -24.08 -15.04
C GLU A 290 3.75 -24.34 -14.13
N VAL A 291 2.71 -23.50 -14.19
CA VAL A 291 1.45 -23.73 -13.47
C VAL A 291 0.68 -24.92 -14.07
N GLU A 292 0.63 -25.05 -15.40
CA GLU A 292 0.04 -26.21 -16.07
C GLU A 292 0.71 -27.51 -15.62
N LYS A 293 2.05 -27.54 -15.64
CA LYS A 293 2.84 -28.66 -15.13
C LYS A 293 2.53 -28.96 -13.67
N PHE A 294 2.55 -27.94 -12.81
CA PHE A 294 2.21 -28.06 -11.39
C PHE A 294 0.82 -28.67 -11.18
N LEU A 295 -0.20 -28.22 -11.92
CA LEU A 295 -1.57 -28.72 -11.82
C LEU A 295 -1.70 -30.17 -12.34
N SER A 296 -0.99 -30.52 -13.41
CA SER A 296 -0.97 -31.90 -13.92
C SER A 296 -0.35 -32.91 -12.92
N GLN A 297 0.53 -32.42 -12.04
CA GLN A 297 1.21 -33.21 -11.00
C GLN A 297 0.47 -33.20 -9.66
N ALA A 298 -0.63 -32.45 -9.52
CA ALA A 298 -1.30 -32.24 -8.24
C ALA A 298 -1.83 -33.53 -7.58
N ASN A 299 -2.06 -34.59 -8.37
CA ASN A 299 -2.49 -35.90 -7.86
C ASN A 299 -1.33 -36.79 -7.41
N GLN A 300 -0.07 -36.34 -7.55
CA GLN A 300 1.10 -37.07 -7.07
C GLN A 300 1.40 -36.65 -5.63
N GLU A 301 1.55 -37.62 -4.74
CA GLU A 301 1.83 -37.40 -3.30
C GLU A 301 3.12 -36.57 -3.04
N GLN A 302 3.96 -36.38 -4.07
CA GLN A 302 5.24 -35.67 -3.99
C GLN A 302 5.41 -34.64 -5.10
N SER A 303 4.50 -33.66 -5.21
CA SER A 303 4.79 -32.48 -6.03
C SER A 303 6.06 -31.79 -5.53
N ASP A 304 7.07 -31.65 -6.42
CA ASP A 304 8.33 -30.94 -6.15
C ASP A 304 8.17 -29.41 -6.28
N THR A 305 6.95 -28.92 -6.49
CA THR A 305 6.69 -27.51 -6.78
C THR A 305 5.62 -26.93 -5.85
N ILE A 306 5.88 -25.74 -5.31
CA ILE A 306 4.93 -24.94 -4.55
C ILE A 306 4.55 -23.72 -5.36
N LEU A 307 3.26 -23.55 -5.64
CA LEU A 307 2.72 -22.31 -6.18
C LEU A 307 2.31 -21.39 -5.02
N LEU A 308 3.10 -20.34 -4.73
CA LEU A 308 2.97 -19.50 -3.54
C LEU A 308 2.37 -18.12 -3.84
N ASP A 309 1.22 -17.83 -3.22
CA ASP A 309 0.63 -16.50 -3.20
C ASP A 309 1.33 -15.62 -2.17
N CYS A 310 2.00 -14.56 -2.59
CA CYS A 310 2.70 -13.64 -1.68
C CYS A 310 1.80 -12.50 -1.18
N ARG A 311 0.49 -12.59 -1.42
CA ARG A 311 -0.46 -11.54 -1.08
C ARG A 311 -1.04 -11.70 0.32
N ASN A 312 -1.75 -10.69 0.79
CA ASN A 312 -2.49 -10.79 2.03
C ASN A 312 -3.75 -11.64 1.81
N PHE A 313 -4.26 -12.28 2.85
CA PHE A 313 -5.37 -13.24 2.76
C PHE A 313 -6.61 -12.68 2.04
N TYR A 314 -6.93 -11.40 2.23
CA TYR A 314 -8.12 -10.78 1.65
C TYR A 314 -7.99 -10.63 0.13
N GLU A 315 -6.76 -10.58 -0.39
CA GLU A 315 -6.52 -10.53 -1.83
C GLU A 315 -6.71 -11.92 -2.44
N SER A 316 -6.22 -12.97 -1.76
CA SER A 316 -6.37 -14.36 -2.18
C SER A 316 -7.80 -14.89 -2.02
N LYS A 317 -8.58 -14.30 -1.09
CA LYS A 317 -9.95 -14.71 -0.82
C LYS A 317 -10.87 -14.47 -2.02
N ILE A 318 -10.67 -13.38 -2.77
CA ILE A 318 -11.53 -13.04 -3.93
C ILE A 318 -10.97 -13.50 -5.28
N GLY A 319 -9.69 -13.89 -5.34
CA GLY A 319 -9.11 -14.47 -6.54
C GLY A 319 -7.71 -15.02 -6.28
N ARG A 320 -7.35 -16.15 -6.90
CA ARG A 320 -6.06 -16.83 -6.74
C ARG A 320 -5.83 -17.85 -7.86
N PHE A 321 -4.59 -18.29 -8.02
CA PHE A 321 -4.31 -19.44 -8.89
C PHE A 321 -4.84 -20.72 -8.26
N GLN A 322 -5.28 -21.65 -9.11
CA GLN A 322 -5.69 -22.98 -8.66
C GLN A 322 -4.54 -23.73 -7.99
N GLY A 323 -4.83 -24.47 -6.93
CA GLY A 323 -3.85 -25.28 -6.20
C GLY A 323 -2.77 -24.49 -5.44
N CYS A 324 -2.83 -23.15 -5.41
CA CYS A 324 -1.80 -22.37 -4.73
C CYS A 324 -1.81 -22.56 -3.21
N LEU A 325 -0.62 -22.49 -2.61
CA LEU A 325 -0.45 -22.16 -1.21
C LEU A 325 -0.68 -20.66 -1.02
N ALA A 326 -1.75 -20.30 -0.31
CA ALA A 326 -2.10 -18.92 0.01
C ALA A 326 -2.01 -18.69 1.52
N PRO A 327 -0.89 -18.14 2.03
CA PRO A 327 -0.71 -17.88 3.46
C PRO A 327 -1.82 -16.97 4.00
N ASP A 328 -2.45 -17.34 5.12
CA ASP A 328 -3.47 -16.52 5.81
C ASP A 328 -2.85 -15.33 6.58
N ILE A 329 -1.93 -14.59 5.94
CA ILE A 329 -1.27 -13.41 6.52
C ILE A 329 -2.08 -12.14 6.25
N ARG A 330 -2.21 -11.27 7.26
CA ARG A 330 -2.90 -9.96 7.11
C ARG A 330 -2.05 -8.89 6.43
N LYS A 331 -0.72 -8.99 6.54
CA LYS A 331 0.23 -7.99 6.04
C LYS A 331 1.44 -8.69 5.45
N PHE A 332 2.00 -8.15 4.37
CA PHE A 332 3.24 -8.67 3.78
C PHE A 332 4.42 -8.62 4.74
N SER A 333 4.42 -7.71 5.72
CA SER A 333 5.44 -7.68 6.78
C SER A 333 5.44 -8.92 7.70
N TYR A 334 4.43 -9.79 7.58
CA TYR A 334 4.35 -11.07 8.30
C TYR A 334 4.92 -12.23 7.49
N PHE A 335 5.14 -12.03 6.19
CA PHE A 335 5.64 -13.06 5.27
C PHE A 335 6.98 -13.67 5.72
N PRO A 336 7.98 -12.89 6.17
CA PRO A 336 9.23 -13.48 6.68
C PRO A 336 9.01 -14.47 7.84
N SER A 337 8.20 -14.07 8.83
CA SER A 337 7.89 -14.94 9.97
C SER A 337 7.03 -16.14 9.57
N TYR A 338 6.19 -16.02 8.55
CA TYR A 338 5.46 -17.15 7.98
C TYR A 338 6.41 -18.16 7.36
N VAL A 339 7.35 -17.71 6.52
CA VAL A 339 8.38 -18.57 5.93
C VAL A 339 9.19 -19.26 7.03
N ASP A 340 9.65 -18.52 8.04
CA ASP A 340 10.44 -19.07 9.15
C ASP A 340 9.71 -20.19 9.92
N LYS A 341 8.40 -20.04 10.13
CA LYS A 341 7.60 -21.06 10.83
C LYS A 341 7.26 -22.28 9.97
N ASN A 342 7.41 -22.17 8.65
CA ASN A 342 7.02 -23.20 7.68
C ASN A 342 8.21 -23.58 6.78
N LEU A 343 9.46 -23.43 7.24
CA LEU A 343 10.66 -23.67 6.42
C LEU A 343 10.68 -25.07 5.79
N GLU A 344 10.22 -26.07 6.53
CA GLU A 344 10.16 -27.47 6.06
C GLU A 344 9.24 -27.65 4.86
N LEU A 345 8.21 -26.81 4.71
CA LEU A 345 7.34 -26.83 3.54
C LEU A 345 8.13 -26.52 2.26
N PHE A 346 9.11 -25.63 2.35
CA PHE A 346 9.89 -25.15 1.22
C PHE A 346 11.18 -25.96 0.95
N ARG A 347 11.53 -26.90 1.84
CA ARG A 347 12.78 -27.65 1.78
C ARG A 347 12.83 -28.53 0.53
N GLU A 348 13.91 -28.40 -0.25
CA GLU A 348 14.16 -29.06 -1.54
C GLU A 348 13.09 -28.83 -2.62
N LYS A 349 12.14 -27.91 -2.39
CA LYS A 349 11.08 -27.60 -3.36
C LYS A 349 11.49 -26.51 -4.33
N ARG A 350 10.92 -26.57 -5.54
CA ARG A 350 10.80 -25.42 -6.45
C ARG A 350 9.65 -24.54 -5.98
N VAL A 351 9.82 -23.22 -5.97
CA VAL A 351 8.77 -22.29 -5.53
C VAL A 351 8.42 -21.33 -6.68
N LEU A 352 7.18 -21.35 -7.15
CA LEU A 352 6.62 -20.41 -8.11
C LEU A 352 5.86 -19.31 -7.35
N MET A 353 6.39 -18.09 -7.32
CA MET A 353 5.82 -16.99 -6.54
C MET A 353 5.05 -16.01 -7.40
N TYR A 354 3.92 -15.51 -6.90
CA TYR A 354 3.19 -14.43 -7.55
C TYR A 354 2.61 -13.43 -6.55
N CYS A 355 2.33 -12.23 -7.04
CA CYS A 355 1.52 -11.22 -6.37
C CYS A 355 0.82 -10.33 -7.43
N THR A 356 0.13 -9.27 -7.01
CA THR A 356 -0.65 -8.40 -7.92
C THR A 356 0.17 -7.88 -9.11
N GLY A 357 1.31 -7.23 -8.85
CA GLY A 357 2.10 -6.53 -9.87
C GLY A 357 3.59 -6.88 -9.91
N GLY A 358 4.05 -7.87 -9.13
CA GLY A 358 5.46 -8.33 -9.09
C GLY A 358 6.26 -7.85 -7.88
N ILE A 359 6.05 -6.62 -7.39
CA ILE A 359 6.92 -5.97 -6.39
C ILE A 359 7.17 -6.77 -5.09
N ARG A 360 6.16 -7.48 -4.55
CA ARG A 360 6.33 -8.30 -3.33
C ARG A 360 7.22 -9.51 -3.59
N CYS A 361 7.15 -10.08 -4.79
CA CYS A 361 7.94 -11.24 -5.15
C CYS A 361 9.43 -10.89 -5.17
N GLU A 362 9.83 -9.68 -5.59
CA GLU A 362 11.24 -9.27 -5.62
C GLU A 362 11.91 -9.43 -4.25
N ARG A 363 11.23 -8.94 -3.20
CA ARG A 363 11.70 -9.02 -1.81
C ARG A 363 11.47 -10.41 -1.22
N GLY A 364 10.29 -10.99 -1.45
CA GLY A 364 9.91 -12.28 -0.88
C GLY A 364 10.75 -13.43 -1.40
N SER A 365 11.06 -13.44 -2.70
CA SER A 365 11.92 -14.45 -3.33
C SER A 365 13.37 -14.31 -2.86
N ALA A 366 13.88 -13.08 -2.75
CA ALA A 366 15.19 -12.83 -2.15
C ALA A 366 15.27 -13.34 -0.70
N TYR A 367 14.19 -13.18 0.07
CA TYR A 367 14.11 -13.71 1.43
C TYR A 367 14.14 -15.25 1.47
N LEU A 368 13.33 -15.92 0.63
CA LEU A 368 13.33 -17.39 0.54
C LEU A 368 14.69 -17.93 0.09
N LYS A 369 15.33 -17.32 -0.92
CA LYS A 369 16.68 -17.68 -1.35
C LYS A 369 17.70 -17.52 -0.23
N ALA A 370 17.60 -16.46 0.57
CA ALA A 370 18.49 -16.25 1.71
C ALA A 370 18.33 -17.30 2.84
N LYS A 371 17.22 -18.05 2.88
CA LYS A 371 17.05 -19.17 3.79
C LYS A 371 17.77 -20.43 3.34
N GLY A 372 18.05 -20.57 2.04
CA GLY A 372 18.85 -21.67 1.51
C GLY A 372 18.21 -23.06 1.64
N VAL A 373 16.87 -23.13 1.73
CA VAL A 373 16.13 -24.40 1.84
C VAL A 373 15.46 -24.81 0.54
N CYS A 374 15.15 -23.87 -0.35
CA CYS A 374 14.52 -24.16 -1.63
C CYS A 374 15.55 -24.67 -2.65
N LYS A 375 15.14 -25.58 -3.52
CA LYS A 375 15.91 -25.99 -4.70
C LYS A 375 16.05 -24.82 -5.68
N GLU A 376 14.92 -24.19 -6.02
CA GLU A 376 14.87 -23.02 -6.88
C GLU A 376 13.67 -22.12 -6.52
N VAL A 377 13.81 -20.81 -6.75
CA VAL A 377 12.73 -19.83 -6.51
C VAL A 377 12.51 -19.03 -7.78
N PHE A 378 11.31 -19.14 -8.32
CA PHE A 378 10.83 -18.45 -9.52
C PHE A 378 9.76 -17.43 -9.14
N GLN A 379 9.57 -16.42 -9.98
CA GLN A 379 8.53 -15.41 -9.77
C GLN A 379 7.93 -14.91 -11.08
N LEU A 380 6.61 -14.67 -11.07
CA LEU A 380 5.87 -14.14 -12.21
C LEU A 380 6.25 -12.68 -12.50
N LYS A 381 6.91 -12.45 -13.63
CA LYS A 381 7.26 -11.11 -14.13
C LYS A 381 5.98 -10.31 -14.39
N GLY A 382 5.89 -9.11 -13.81
CA GLY A 382 4.71 -8.24 -13.92
C GLY A 382 3.50 -8.68 -13.07
N GLY A 383 3.58 -9.80 -12.35
CA GLY A 383 2.52 -10.29 -11.47
C GLY A 383 1.25 -10.74 -12.19
N ILE A 384 0.20 -10.96 -11.40
CA ILE A 384 -1.11 -11.43 -11.89
C ILE A 384 -1.67 -10.50 -12.97
N HIS A 385 -1.42 -9.19 -12.87
CA HIS A 385 -1.89 -8.22 -13.86
C HIS A 385 -1.41 -8.56 -15.28
N LYS A 386 -0.10 -8.76 -15.46
CA LYS A 386 0.46 -9.15 -16.77
C LYS A 386 0.06 -10.56 -17.19
N TYR A 387 -0.15 -11.46 -16.24
CA TYR A 387 -0.69 -12.78 -16.55
C TYR A 387 -2.11 -12.73 -17.09
N LEU A 388 -3.00 -11.93 -16.50
CA LEU A 388 -4.39 -11.82 -16.93
C LEU A 388 -4.57 -11.02 -18.23
N GLU A 389 -3.61 -10.18 -18.61
CA GLU A 389 -3.56 -9.55 -19.94
C GLU A 389 -3.37 -10.60 -21.05
N GLU A 390 -2.53 -11.62 -20.82
CA GLU A 390 -2.24 -12.68 -21.81
C GLU A 390 -3.16 -13.90 -21.69
N PHE A 391 -3.57 -14.24 -20.45
CA PHE A 391 -4.37 -15.43 -20.13
C PHE A 391 -5.59 -15.10 -19.24
N PRO A 392 -6.57 -14.31 -19.73
CA PRO A 392 -7.75 -13.92 -18.94
C PRO A 392 -8.56 -15.13 -18.41
N ASP A 393 -8.66 -16.19 -19.21
CA ASP A 393 -9.34 -17.45 -18.88
C ASP A 393 -8.38 -18.55 -18.39
N GLY A 394 -7.14 -18.19 -18.02
CA GLY A 394 -6.11 -19.13 -17.57
C GLY A 394 -6.38 -19.76 -16.20
N PHE A 395 -5.29 -20.09 -15.50
CA PHE A 395 -5.35 -20.80 -14.21
C PHE A 395 -5.70 -19.91 -13.01
N TYR A 396 -5.72 -18.59 -13.18
CA TYR A 396 -6.16 -17.66 -12.15
C TYR A 396 -7.69 -17.57 -12.13
N LYS A 397 -8.30 -17.79 -10.96
CA LYS A 397 -9.75 -17.83 -10.77
C LYS A 397 -10.17 -16.73 -9.80
N GLY A 398 -11.23 -16.01 -10.13
CA GLY A 398 -11.75 -14.90 -9.33
C GLY A 398 -11.23 -13.54 -9.78
N LYS A 399 -11.38 -12.55 -8.89
CA LYS A 399 -11.03 -11.16 -9.16
C LYS A 399 -9.65 -10.79 -8.63
N LEU A 400 -8.95 -9.92 -9.36
CA LEU A 400 -7.66 -9.37 -8.96
C LEU A 400 -7.88 -8.21 -7.98
N PHE A 401 -7.53 -8.39 -6.71
CA PHE A 401 -7.59 -7.31 -5.72
C PHE A 401 -6.65 -6.14 -6.07
N VAL A 402 -7.15 -4.90 -5.96
CA VAL A 402 -6.41 -3.64 -6.16
C VAL A 402 -6.56 -2.70 -4.95
N PHE A 403 -5.54 -1.87 -4.70
CA PHE A 403 -5.37 -1.09 -3.45
C PHE A 403 -5.96 0.33 -3.52
N ASP A 404 -7.13 0.44 -4.13
CA ASP A 404 -7.88 1.66 -4.39
C ASP A 404 -9.40 1.41 -4.23
N GLU A 405 -10.23 2.44 -4.44
CA GLU A 405 -11.68 2.36 -4.18
C GLU A 405 -12.42 1.33 -5.06
N ARG A 406 -11.79 0.79 -6.10
CA ARG A 406 -12.37 -0.28 -6.93
C ARG A 406 -12.38 -1.63 -6.21
N TYR A 407 -11.49 -1.85 -5.24
CA TYR A 407 -11.20 -3.10 -4.54
C TYR A 407 -10.74 -4.27 -5.41
N ALA A 408 -11.30 -4.47 -6.60
CA ALA A 408 -10.97 -5.59 -7.46
C ALA A 408 -11.21 -5.29 -8.95
N LEU A 409 -10.45 -5.96 -9.81
CA LEU A 409 -10.63 -5.98 -11.25
C LEU A 409 -11.11 -7.38 -11.69
N SER A 410 -12.06 -7.42 -12.62
CA SER A 410 -12.58 -8.68 -13.19
C SER A 410 -11.98 -8.90 -14.57
N TYR A 411 -11.38 -10.07 -14.77
CA TYR A 411 -10.86 -10.52 -16.07
C TYR A 411 -11.59 -11.77 -16.58
N ASN A 412 -12.15 -12.56 -15.66
CA ASN A 412 -13.06 -13.67 -15.93
C ASN A 412 -14.32 -13.54 -15.04
N SER A 413 -15.24 -14.49 -15.20
CA SER A 413 -16.53 -14.55 -14.50
C SER A 413 -16.52 -15.44 -13.26
N ASP A 414 -15.36 -16.01 -12.90
CA ASP A 414 -15.25 -16.93 -11.77
C ASP A 414 -15.48 -16.18 -10.44
N VAL A 415 -16.22 -16.81 -9.52
CA VAL A 415 -16.46 -16.31 -8.16
C VAL A 415 -15.95 -17.34 -7.18
N VAL A 416 -14.77 -17.11 -6.59
CA VAL A 416 -14.11 -18.08 -5.70
C VAL A 416 -14.37 -17.83 -4.21
N SER A 417 -15.19 -16.82 -3.91
CA SER A 417 -15.57 -16.42 -2.56
C SER A 417 -17.07 -16.50 -2.33
N GLU A 418 -17.44 -16.39 -1.07
CA GLU A 418 -18.81 -16.48 -0.59
C GLU A 418 -19.12 -15.32 0.37
N CYS A 419 -20.41 -15.01 0.47
CA CYS A 419 -20.96 -14.13 1.48
C CYS A 419 -20.64 -14.69 2.87
N SER A 420 -20.03 -13.89 3.73
CA SER A 420 -19.64 -14.28 5.08
C SER A 420 -20.82 -14.66 5.99
N TYR A 421 -22.07 -14.39 5.56
CA TYR A 421 -23.29 -14.61 6.34
C TYR A 421 -24.08 -15.83 5.87
N CYS A 422 -24.38 -15.91 4.57
CA CYS A 422 -25.25 -16.95 4.01
C CYS A 422 -24.53 -17.99 3.14
N GLY A 423 -23.24 -17.84 2.85
CA GLY A 423 -22.48 -18.75 1.98
C GLY A 423 -22.78 -18.62 0.48
N ALA A 424 -23.68 -17.72 0.06
CA ALA A 424 -23.92 -17.49 -1.36
C ALA A 424 -22.67 -16.95 -2.07
N ARG A 425 -22.39 -17.37 -3.31
CA ARG A 425 -21.25 -16.91 -4.11
C ARG A 425 -21.22 -15.38 -4.17
N TRP A 426 -20.11 -14.78 -3.71
CA TRP A 426 -19.97 -13.33 -3.62
C TRP A 426 -18.51 -12.91 -3.49
N ASP A 427 -18.09 -11.90 -4.25
CA ASP A 427 -16.70 -11.45 -4.35
C ASP A 427 -16.51 -9.92 -4.24
N GLN A 428 -17.58 -9.17 -3.95
CA GLN A 428 -17.49 -7.72 -3.80
C GLN A 428 -17.31 -7.32 -2.35
N TYR A 429 -16.18 -6.67 -2.07
CA TYR A 429 -15.90 -6.15 -0.74
C TYR A 429 -16.69 -4.88 -0.43
N LYS A 430 -17.02 -4.73 0.86
CA LYS A 430 -17.41 -3.48 1.50
C LYS A 430 -16.62 -3.31 2.79
N LEU A 431 -16.51 -2.08 3.29
CA LEU A 431 -15.98 -1.86 4.64
C LEU A 431 -17.00 -2.33 5.67
N CYS A 432 -16.49 -2.87 6.78
CA CYS A 432 -17.28 -3.12 7.97
C CYS A 432 -18.00 -1.84 8.40
N SER A 433 -19.30 -1.95 8.71
CA SER A 433 -20.11 -0.79 9.11
C SER A 433 -19.73 -0.15 10.46
N THR A 434 -18.97 -0.86 11.31
CA THR A 434 -18.48 -0.29 12.58
C THR A 434 -17.39 0.76 12.33
N PRO A 435 -17.53 2.02 12.78
CA PRO A 435 -16.62 3.13 12.43
C PRO A 435 -15.13 2.89 12.74
N GLN A 436 -14.82 2.14 13.80
CA GLN A 436 -13.44 1.83 14.20
C GLN A 436 -12.89 0.55 13.55
N CYS A 437 -13.71 -0.17 12.77
CA CYS A 437 -13.32 -1.41 12.11
C CYS A 437 -13.14 -1.16 10.62
N HIS A 438 -11.93 -1.37 10.12
CA HIS A 438 -11.59 -1.20 8.70
C HIS A 438 -11.44 -2.53 7.97
N GLN A 439 -12.09 -3.59 8.47
CA GLN A 439 -12.08 -4.89 7.80
C GLN A 439 -12.91 -4.85 6.52
N LEU A 440 -12.45 -5.60 5.53
CA LEU A 440 -13.19 -5.86 4.30
C LEU A 440 -14.16 -7.02 4.54
N VAL A 441 -15.42 -6.81 4.16
CA VAL A 441 -16.53 -7.74 4.37
C VAL A 441 -17.08 -8.15 3.01
N LEU A 442 -17.25 -9.45 2.81
CA LEU A 442 -17.99 -10.02 1.70
C LEU A 442 -19.42 -10.24 2.17
N THR A 443 -20.34 -9.37 1.78
CA THR A 443 -21.75 -9.47 2.14
C THR A 443 -22.59 -9.27 0.89
N CYS A 444 -23.46 -10.23 0.55
CA CYS A 444 -24.30 -10.14 -0.64
C CYS A 444 -25.45 -9.15 -0.42
N PRO A 445 -26.12 -8.65 -1.49
CA PRO A 445 -27.17 -7.64 -1.38
C PRO A 445 -28.34 -8.10 -0.49
N ALA A 446 -28.67 -9.39 -0.51
CA ALA A 446 -29.71 -9.95 0.34
C ALA A 446 -29.38 -9.88 1.84
N CYS A 447 -28.12 -10.13 2.23
CA CYS A 447 -27.67 -10.01 3.61
C CYS A 447 -27.52 -8.53 4.01
N GLN A 448 -27.03 -7.67 3.11
CA GLN A 448 -26.98 -6.22 3.35
C GLN A 448 -28.39 -5.64 3.59
N GLY A 449 -29.39 -6.08 2.81
CA GLY A 449 -30.79 -5.69 3.01
C GLY A 449 -31.39 -6.12 4.36
N GLN A 450 -30.79 -7.12 5.01
CA GLN A 450 -31.14 -7.56 6.37
C GLN A 450 -30.30 -6.87 7.46
N GLY A 451 -29.43 -5.93 7.10
CA GLY A 451 -28.57 -5.19 8.02
C GLY A 451 -27.22 -5.86 8.33
N PHE A 452 -26.88 -6.98 7.66
CA PHE A 452 -25.63 -7.70 7.88
C PHE A 452 -24.47 -7.07 7.10
N THR A 453 -23.80 -6.09 7.74
CA THR A 453 -22.77 -5.24 7.13
C THR A 453 -21.45 -5.19 7.91
N ALA A 454 -21.34 -5.91 9.02
CA ALA A 454 -20.14 -5.92 9.86
C ALA A 454 -19.15 -7.08 9.54
N CYS A 455 -17.95 -7.06 10.13
CA CYS A 455 -16.97 -8.15 10.02
C CYS A 455 -17.37 -9.41 10.82
N CYS A 456 -18.01 -9.21 11.97
CA CYS A 456 -18.36 -10.22 12.96
C CYS A 456 -19.54 -9.75 13.81
N VAL A 457 -20.08 -10.66 14.64
CA VAL A 457 -21.20 -10.38 15.55
C VAL A 457 -20.86 -9.22 16.51
N THR A 458 -19.66 -9.20 17.09
CA THR A 458 -19.26 -8.09 17.98
C THR A 458 -19.30 -6.73 17.27
N CYS A 459 -18.89 -6.66 16.01
CA CYS A 459 -18.96 -5.42 15.23
C CYS A 459 -20.40 -5.08 14.82
N GLN A 460 -21.23 -6.08 14.53
CA GLN A 460 -22.65 -5.91 14.24
C GLN A 460 -23.38 -5.30 15.45
N ASP A 461 -23.11 -5.81 16.65
CA ASP A 461 -23.68 -5.30 17.91
C ASP A 461 -23.21 -3.88 18.22
N LYS A 462 -21.91 -3.60 18.01
CA LYS A 462 -21.33 -2.27 18.20
C LYS A 462 -21.94 -1.23 17.26
N GLY A 463 -22.19 -1.61 16.01
CA GLY A 463 -22.85 -0.74 15.03
C GLY A 463 -24.31 -0.42 15.40
N SER A 464 -24.99 -1.34 16.10
CA SER A 464 -26.40 -1.18 16.48
C SER A 464 -26.61 -0.31 17.72
N ARG A 465 -25.59 -0.18 18.59
CA ARG A 465 -25.64 0.69 19.75
C ARG A 465 -25.52 2.14 19.31
N LYS A 466 -26.64 2.89 19.31
CA LYS A 466 -26.64 4.35 19.13
C LYS A 466 -25.66 4.95 20.15
N VAL A 467 -24.55 5.51 19.67
CA VAL A 467 -23.52 6.16 20.49
C VAL A 467 -24.17 7.32 21.24
N SER A 468 -24.60 7.03 22.46
CA SER A 468 -25.18 7.95 23.43
C SER A 468 -24.25 7.98 24.62
N GLY A 469 -23.04 8.50 24.39
CA GLY A 469 -22.01 8.62 25.41
C GLY A 469 -20.74 9.20 24.80
N PRO A 470 -19.97 9.99 25.57
CA PRO A 470 -18.70 10.54 25.09
C PRO A 470 -17.78 9.37 24.73
N MET A 471 -17.34 9.31 23.47
CA MET A 471 -16.36 8.31 23.01
C MET A 471 -15.12 8.39 23.91
N GLN A 472 -14.92 7.37 24.75
CA GLN A 472 -13.62 7.16 25.37
C GLN A 472 -12.62 6.85 24.24
N ASP A 473 -11.54 7.63 24.22
CA ASP A 473 -10.48 7.68 23.20
C ASP A 473 -9.58 6.42 23.15
N SER A 474 -10.08 5.25 23.55
CA SER A 474 -9.32 4.00 23.43
C SER A 474 -9.44 3.43 22.02
N PHE A 475 -8.51 3.85 21.15
CA PHE A 475 -8.32 3.50 19.74
C PHE A 475 -8.10 2.00 19.40
N LYS A 476 -8.45 1.05 20.27
CA LYS A 476 -8.14 -0.37 20.02
C LYS A 476 -9.24 -1.00 19.15
N GLU A 477 -8.84 -1.51 17.98
CA GLU A 477 -9.70 -2.33 17.11
C GLU A 477 -10.12 -3.58 17.89
N GLU A 478 -11.37 -3.62 18.33
CA GLU A 478 -11.99 -4.75 19.04
C GLU A 478 -12.96 -5.50 18.11
N CYS A 479 -12.49 -5.96 16.94
CA CYS A 479 -13.22 -6.87 16.03
C CYS A 479 -12.72 -8.31 16.29
N GLU A 480 -13.64 -9.26 16.48
CA GLU A 480 -13.30 -10.67 16.74
C GLU A 480 -12.47 -11.30 15.64
N CYS A 481 -12.67 -10.89 14.38
CA CYS A 481 -11.89 -11.37 13.24
C CYS A 481 -10.38 -11.12 13.42
N THR A 482 -10.03 -10.04 14.12
CA THR A 482 -8.63 -9.70 14.40
C THR A 482 -8.08 -10.42 15.62
N ALA A 483 -8.94 -10.66 16.63
CA ALA A 483 -8.56 -11.32 17.87
C ALA A 483 -8.38 -12.83 17.69
N ARG A 484 -9.25 -13.49 16.90
CA ARG A 484 -9.26 -14.94 16.73
C ARG A 484 -8.28 -15.45 15.67
N ARG A 485 -7.87 -14.62 14.71
CA ARG A 485 -6.96 -15.05 13.62
C ARG A 485 -5.51 -15.12 14.11
N PRO A 486 -4.81 -16.26 13.94
CA PRO A 486 -3.37 -16.33 14.15
C PRO A 486 -2.64 -15.31 13.26
N ARG A 487 -1.82 -14.45 13.85
CA ARG A 487 -1.08 -13.43 13.07
C ARG A 487 -0.15 -14.06 12.02
N ILE A 488 0.49 -15.17 12.39
CA ILE A 488 1.38 -15.96 11.53
C ILE A 488 0.86 -17.41 11.54
N PRO A 489 0.23 -17.89 10.45
CA PRO A 489 -0.27 -19.26 10.37
C PRO A 489 0.87 -20.28 10.29
N ARG A 490 0.60 -21.50 10.75
CA ARG A 490 1.43 -22.70 10.52
C ARG A 490 0.66 -23.62 9.59
N GLU A 491 1.30 -24.05 8.52
CA GLU A 491 0.75 -25.05 7.61
C GLU A 491 0.92 -26.42 8.25
N LEU A 492 -0.16 -27.21 8.25
CA LEU A 492 -0.06 -28.62 8.61
C LEU A 492 0.54 -29.34 7.40
N LEU A 493 1.72 -29.95 7.57
CA LEU A 493 2.27 -30.88 6.60
C LEU A 493 1.26 -32.00 6.43
N GLN A 494 0.58 -32.07 5.29
CA GLN A 494 -0.23 -33.25 4.94
C GLN A 494 0.75 -34.41 4.73
N HIS A 495 0.87 -35.25 5.76
CA HIS A 495 1.61 -36.51 5.86
C HIS A 495 2.88 -36.66 5.00
N VAL A 496 4.02 -36.22 5.52
CA VAL A 496 5.29 -36.92 5.26
C VAL A 496 5.21 -38.25 6.03
N ARG A 497 4.77 -39.33 5.36
CA ARG A 497 5.04 -40.69 5.88
C ARG A 497 6.56 -40.88 5.82
N GLN A 498 7.19 -41.09 6.96
CA GLN A 498 8.61 -41.46 7.01
C GLN A 498 8.81 -42.73 6.17
N PRO A 499 9.93 -42.85 5.42
CA PRO A 499 10.27 -44.12 4.79
C PRO A 499 10.51 -45.14 5.91
N VAL A 500 9.71 -46.21 5.91
CA VAL A 500 9.98 -47.39 6.72
C VAL A 500 11.23 -48.03 6.13
N SER A 501 12.36 -47.93 6.82
CA SER A 501 13.55 -48.72 6.51
C SER A 501 13.18 -50.21 6.56
N PRO A 502 13.55 -51.04 5.58
CA PRO A 502 13.37 -52.48 5.72
C PRO A 502 14.26 -52.96 6.87
N GLU A 503 13.68 -53.62 7.86
CA GLU A 503 14.45 -54.33 8.86
C GLU A 503 15.31 -55.40 8.18
N PRO A 504 16.59 -55.57 8.57
CA PRO A 504 17.41 -56.65 8.08
C PRO A 504 16.86 -57.96 8.63
N GLY A 505 16.38 -58.83 7.75
CA GLY A 505 16.02 -60.21 8.10
C GLY A 505 17.24 -60.95 8.65
N PRO A 506 17.06 -61.82 9.65
CA PRO A 506 18.18 -62.45 10.35
C PRO A 506 18.94 -63.39 9.42
N ASP A 507 20.25 -63.38 9.64
CA ASP A 507 21.29 -64.12 8.95
C ASP A 507 20.91 -65.60 8.74
N ALA A 508 20.89 -66.01 7.47
CA ALA A 508 20.97 -67.42 7.10
C ALA A 508 22.46 -67.76 6.98
N GLU A 509 23.07 -68.14 8.10
CA GLU A 509 24.33 -68.87 8.09
C GLU A 509 24.08 -70.36 7.84
N GLU A 510 24.91 -70.88 6.94
CA GLU A 510 25.00 -72.24 6.43
C GLU A 510 25.24 -73.26 7.55
N ASP A 511 24.56 -74.41 7.49
CA ASP A 511 25.24 -75.68 7.75
C ASP A 511 24.53 -76.88 7.10
N GLY A 512 25.27 -77.61 6.25
CA GLY A 512 25.34 -79.07 6.23
C GLY A 512 24.15 -79.94 5.75
N PRO A 513 24.31 -80.77 4.69
CA PRO A 513 23.25 -81.59 4.10
C PRO A 513 23.24 -83.05 4.61
N VAL A 514 22.06 -83.67 4.82
CA VAL A 514 21.89 -85.15 4.85
C VAL A 514 20.47 -85.60 4.43
N LEU A 515 20.42 -86.24 3.24
CA LEU A 515 19.65 -87.44 2.80
C LEU A 515 18.30 -87.79 3.47
N VAL A 516 17.20 -87.77 2.70
CA VAL A 516 16.54 -88.90 1.97
C VAL A 516 15.73 -88.31 0.82
#